data_AF-X1BT69-F1
#
_entry.id   AF-X1BT69-F1
#
_cell.length_a   1.000
_cell.length_b   1.000
_cell.length_c   1.000
_cell.angle_alpha   90.00
_cell.angle_beta   90.00
_cell.angle_gamma   90.00
#
_symmetry.space_group_name_H-M   'P 1'
#
loop_
_entity.id
_entity.type
_entity.pdbx_description
1 polymer ?
#
loop_
_entity_poly.entity_id
_entity_poly.type
_entity_poly.pdbx_seq_one_letter_code
_entity_poly.pdbx_strand_id
1 'polypeptide(L)'
;DPDDMEKLMTYSWPGNVRELQNVLKTSMVIGDWEEIIHDLYLKNQSATPRRTEELALKGASIVDVFLDFKGDYSSDEASFSLKKVTKKATDRIEKEVISFVLDKTGWNRTKASKILKISYKTLLYKISGLDIKSQHKL
;
A
#
# COMPACT_ATOMS: atom_id res chain seq x y z
N ASP A 1 -1.08 36.98 1.94
CA ASP A 1 -0.12 37.73 1.12
C ASP A 1 0.26 37.02 -0.18
N PRO A 2 0.87 37.70 -1.17
CA PRO A 2 1.48 37.07 -2.34
C PRO A 2 2.50 35.97 -1.97
N ASP A 3 3.24 36.17 -0.88
CA ASP A 3 4.25 35.24 -0.35
C ASP A 3 3.64 33.91 0.14
N ASP A 4 2.39 33.93 0.61
CA ASP A 4 1.69 32.74 1.07
C ASP A 4 1.24 31.84 -0.08
N MET A 5 0.87 32.48 -1.20
CA MET A 5 0.51 31.77 -2.42
C MET A 5 1.74 31.08 -3.03
N GLU A 6 2.90 31.73 -3.01
CA GLU A 6 4.16 31.13 -3.46
C GLU A 6 4.55 29.90 -2.61
N LYS A 7 4.39 29.98 -1.28
CA LYS A 7 4.64 28.85 -0.37
C LYS A 7 3.69 27.67 -0.63
N LEU A 8 2.40 27.93 -0.87
CA LEU A 8 1.40 26.91 -1.20
C LEU A 8 1.64 26.25 -2.56
N MET A 9 2.13 27.01 -3.54
CA MET A 9 2.48 26.51 -4.87
C MET A 9 3.79 25.69 -4.87
N THR A 10 4.68 25.94 -3.91
CA THR A 10 5.94 25.21 -3.75
C THR A 10 5.75 23.84 -3.09
N TYR A 11 4.59 23.57 -2.48
CA TYR A 11 4.31 22.29 -1.83
C TYR A 11 3.97 21.21 -2.86
N SER A 12 4.55 20.01 -2.71
CA SER A 12 4.37 18.91 -3.67
C SER A 12 3.00 18.21 -3.57
N TRP A 13 2.20 18.52 -2.54
CA TRP A 13 0.87 17.96 -2.25
C TRP A 13 0.80 16.42 -2.46
N PRO A 14 1.45 15.63 -1.59
CA PRO A 14 1.47 14.17 -1.68
C PRO A 14 0.10 13.58 -1.29
N GLY A 15 -0.88 13.73 -2.19
CA GLY A 15 -2.29 13.41 -1.94
C GLY A 15 -3.30 14.17 -2.81
N ASN A 16 -2.85 15.03 -3.74
CA ASN A 16 -3.71 15.87 -4.61
C ASN A 16 -4.56 16.91 -3.84
N VAL A 17 -5.59 17.43 -4.52
CA VAL A 17 -6.56 18.46 -4.08
C VAL A 17 -7.24 18.15 -2.72
N ARG A 18 -7.28 16.89 -2.27
CA ARG A 18 -7.86 16.53 -0.96
C ARG A 18 -7.03 17.05 0.21
N GLU A 19 -5.69 16.99 0.10
CA GLU A 19 -4.80 17.54 1.12
C GLU A 19 -4.91 19.07 1.15
N LEU A 20 -4.95 19.71 -0.02
CA LEU A 20 -5.23 21.15 -0.13
C LEU A 20 -6.58 21.50 0.52
N GLN A 21 -7.64 20.74 0.22
CA GLN A 21 -8.95 20.96 0.81
C GLN A 21 -8.96 20.81 2.33
N ASN A 22 -8.24 19.82 2.87
CA ASN A 22 -8.15 19.62 4.32
C ASN A 22 -7.42 20.78 4.99
N VAL A 23 -6.32 21.25 4.40
CA VAL A 23 -5.59 22.42 4.87
C VAL A 23 -6.49 23.66 4.89
N LEU A 24 -7.18 23.95 3.78
CA LEU A 24 -8.10 25.10 3.68
C LEU A 24 -9.25 25.03 4.70
N LYS A 25 -9.73 23.83 5.02
CA LYS A 25 -10.77 23.63 6.04
C LYS A 25 -10.25 23.87 7.45
N THR A 26 -9.10 23.29 7.77
CA THR A 26 -8.48 23.43 9.10
C THR A 26 -8.11 24.88 9.37
N SER A 27 -7.59 25.61 8.38
CA SER A 27 -7.26 27.03 8.53
C SER A 27 -8.48 27.92 8.68
N MET A 28 -9.60 27.61 8.04
CA MET A 28 -10.86 28.33 8.26
C MET A 28 -11.42 28.13 9.67
N VAL A 29 -11.14 26.98 10.30
CA VAL A 29 -11.57 26.64 11.66
C VAL A 29 -10.66 27.24 12.73
N ILE A 30 -9.34 27.19 12.50
CA ILE A 30 -8.32 27.68 13.45
C ILE A 30 -8.14 29.20 13.34
N GLY A 31 -8.40 29.78 12.16
CA GLY A 31 -8.31 31.23 11.93
C GLY A 31 -6.89 31.75 11.73
N ASP A 32 -5.87 30.89 11.81
CA ASP A 32 -4.46 31.26 11.64
C ASP A 32 -3.88 30.64 10.37
N TRP A 33 -3.94 31.41 9.28
CA TRP A 33 -3.44 31.00 7.97
C TRP A 33 -1.91 31.06 7.88
N GLU A 34 -1.26 31.93 8.64
CA GLU A 34 0.18 32.14 8.60
C GLU A 34 0.92 30.98 9.27
N GLU A 35 0.44 30.53 10.44
CA GLU A 35 1.03 29.40 11.16
C GLU A 35 0.93 28.10 10.36
N ILE A 36 -0.22 27.85 9.71
CA ILE A 36 -0.45 26.64 8.91
C ILE A 36 0.43 26.61 7.66
N ILE A 37 0.55 27.73 6.94
CA ILE A 37 1.39 27.81 5.73
C ILE A 37 2.87 27.69 6.10
N HIS A 38 3.29 28.27 7.23
CA HIS A 38 4.65 28.11 7.75
C HIS A 38 4.96 26.66 8.14
N ASP A 39 4.05 25.97 8.85
CA ASP A 39 4.19 24.54 9.17
C ASP A 39 4.27 23.66 7.92
N LEU A 40 3.45 23.93 6.91
CA LEU A 40 3.50 23.22 5.62
C LEU A 40 4.83 23.47 4.89
N TYR A 41 5.33 24.70 4.91
CA TYR A 41 6.61 25.05 4.30
C TYR A 41 7.79 24.35 5.01
N LEU A 42 7.78 24.29 6.35
CA LEU A 42 8.78 23.55 7.13
C LEU A 42 8.71 22.04 6.88
N LYS A 43 7.51 21.47 6.76
CA LYS A 43 7.31 20.05 6.39
C LYS A 43 7.87 19.72 5.01
N ASN A 44 7.76 20.66 4.07
CA ASN A 44 8.34 20.50 2.73
C ASN A 44 9.88 20.48 2.76
N GLN A 45 10.51 21.33 3.56
CA GLN A 45 11.96 21.38 3.69
C GLN A 45 12.55 20.22 4.51
N SER A 46 11.80 19.73 5.51
CA SER A 46 12.18 18.58 6.34
C SER A 46 11.86 17.24 5.69
N ALA A 47 11.10 17.23 4.58
CA ALA A 47 11.01 16.10 3.66
C ALA A 47 12.31 15.94 2.82
N THR A 48 13.47 15.96 3.48
CA THR A 48 14.66 15.30 2.92
C THR A 48 14.32 13.81 2.67
N PRO A 49 14.58 13.24 1.48
CA PRO A 49 14.16 11.88 1.15
C PRO A 49 15.02 10.78 1.82
N ARG A 50 15.70 11.08 2.92
CA ARG A 50 16.77 10.24 3.47
C ARG A 50 16.32 8.88 4.02
N ARG A 51 15.02 8.64 4.24
CA ARG A 51 14.55 7.29 4.62
C ARG A 51 13.99 6.48 3.44
N THR A 52 13.68 7.14 2.33
CA THR A 52 13.17 6.49 1.12
C THR A 52 14.31 6.15 0.16
N GLU A 53 15.41 6.91 0.19
CA GLU A 53 16.60 6.71 -0.65
C GLU A 53 17.38 5.41 -0.32
N GLU A 54 17.41 4.98 0.94
CA GLU A 54 18.12 3.75 1.31
C GLU A 54 17.42 2.47 0.79
N LEU A 55 16.10 2.53 0.56
CA LEU A 55 15.35 1.48 -0.12
C LEU A 55 15.38 1.62 -1.66
N ALA A 56 15.60 2.83 -2.17
CA ALA A 56 15.66 3.11 -3.61
C ALA A 56 16.93 2.59 -4.29
N LEU A 57 18.04 2.44 -3.55
CA LEU A 57 19.32 1.94 -4.09
C LEU A 57 19.30 0.47 -4.55
N LYS A 58 18.21 -0.26 -4.33
CA LYS A 58 18.01 -1.60 -4.92
C LYS A 58 17.16 -1.61 -6.19
N GLY A 59 16.72 -0.46 -6.71
CA GLY A 59 16.20 -0.30 -8.08
C GLY A 59 15.09 -1.27 -8.53
N ALA A 60 14.57 -2.09 -7.63
CA ALA A 60 13.51 -3.03 -7.89
C ALA A 60 12.25 -2.25 -7.57
N SER A 61 11.54 -1.84 -8.61
CA SER A 61 10.22 -1.28 -8.44
C SER A 61 9.43 -2.24 -7.56
N ILE A 62 8.66 -1.75 -6.58
CA ILE A 62 7.84 -2.64 -5.75
C ILE A 62 6.95 -3.54 -6.62
N VAL A 63 6.53 -3.03 -7.79
CA VAL A 63 5.83 -3.82 -8.81
C VAL A 63 6.69 -4.91 -9.44
N ASP A 64 7.99 -4.69 -9.65
CA ASP A 64 8.91 -5.73 -10.14
C ASP A 64 9.08 -6.85 -9.13
N VAL A 65 9.24 -6.49 -7.84
CA VAL A 65 9.37 -7.44 -6.73
C VAL A 65 8.08 -8.24 -6.54
N PHE A 66 6.92 -7.58 -6.60
CA PHE A 66 5.63 -8.22 -6.27
C PHE A 66 4.95 -8.92 -7.45
N LEU A 67 5.27 -8.62 -8.72
CA LEU A 67 4.48 -9.09 -9.87
C LEU A 67 5.21 -9.97 -10.90
N ASP A 68 6.53 -10.13 -10.81
CA ASP A 68 7.36 -10.74 -11.89
C ASP A 68 7.03 -10.14 -13.25
N PHE A 69 7.01 -8.80 -13.35
CA PHE A 69 6.58 -8.09 -14.55
C PHE A 69 7.52 -8.29 -15.76
N LYS A 70 8.72 -8.85 -15.52
CA LYS A 70 9.78 -9.02 -16.53
C LYS A 70 9.58 -10.19 -17.50
N GLY A 71 8.52 -10.99 -17.35
CA GLY A 71 8.48 -12.35 -17.90
C GLY A 71 7.78 -12.58 -19.24
N ASP A 72 6.81 -11.76 -19.66
CA ASP A 72 6.06 -12.08 -20.89
C ASP A 72 5.27 -10.87 -21.41
N TYR A 73 5.96 -9.93 -22.05
CA TYR A 73 5.30 -8.97 -22.94
C TYR A 73 5.02 -9.67 -24.28
N SER A 74 4.15 -10.67 -24.25
CA SER A 74 3.43 -11.07 -25.45
C SER A 74 2.47 -9.92 -25.80
N SER A 75 2.63 -9.40 -27.01
CA SER A 75 2.07 -8.15 -27.56
C SER A 75 0.54 -8.14 -27.70
N ASP A 76 -0.20 -8.43 -26.63
CA ASP A 76 -1.65 -8.32 -26.55
C ASP A 76 -2.03 -7.24 -25.51
N GLU A 77 -2.15 -6.00 -25.97
CA GLU A 77 -2.58 -4.83 -25.18
C GLU A 77 -3.93 -5.06 -24.48
N ALA A 78 -4.76 -5.98 -24.99
CA ALA A 78 -6.04 -6.35 -24.41
C ALA A 78 -5.96 -7.23 -23.15
N SER A 79 -4.79 -7.81 -22.81
CA SER A 79 -4.66 -8.76 -21.69
C SER A 79 -4.24 -8.10 -20.36
N PHE A 80 -3.64 -6.92 -20.39
CA PHE A 80 -3.17 -6.17 -19.22
C PHE A 80 -4.28 -5.34 -18.56
N SER A 81 -5.27 -6.03 -17.97
CA SER A 81 -6.24 -5.35 -17.11
C SER A 81 -5.65 -5.14 -15.71
N LEU A 82 -5.74 -3.91 -15.17
CA LEU A 82 -5.43 -3.61 -13.77
C LEU A 82 -6.12 -4.59 -12.82
N LYS A 83 -7.33 -5.05 -13.15
CA LYS A 83 -8.07 -6.05 -12.38
C LYS A 83 -7.33 -7.38 -12.24
N LYS A 84 -6.62 -7.83 -13.27
CA LYS A 84 -5.81 -9.06 -13.22
C LYS A 84 -4.56 -8.84 -12.37
N VAL A 85 -3.93 -7.67 -12.51
CA VAL A 85 -2.72 -7.30 -11.76
C VAL A 85 -3.02 -7.20 -10.27
N THR A 86 -4.06 -6.47 -9.90
CA THR A 86 -4.49 -6.33 -8.50
C THR A 86 -4.87 -7.69 -7.92
N LYS A 87 -5.59 -8.52 -8.68
CA LYS A 87 -5.96 -9.87 -8.24
C LYS A 87 -4.73 -10.73 -7.97
N LYS A 88 -3.74 -10.73 -8.87
CA LYS A 88 -2.48 -11.49 -8.69
C LYS A 88 -1.72 -11.03 -7.45
N ALA A 89 -1.67 -9.71 -7.20
CA ALA A 89 -1.04 -9.15 -6.01
C ALA A 89 -1.77 -9.55 -4.73
N THR A 90 -3.10 -9.42 -4.69
CA THR A 90 -3.90 -9.81 -3.52
C THR A 90 -3.78 -11.30 -3.24
N ASP A 91 -3.82 -12.14 -4.27
CA ASP A 91 -3.73 -13.60 -4.13
C ASP A 91 -2.37 -14.02 -3.53
N ARG A 92 -1.27 -13.35 -3.91
CA ARG A 92 0.07 -13.59 -3.33
C ARG A 92 0.11 -13.21 -1.84
N ILE A 93 -0.36 -12.01 -1.50
CA ILE A 93 -0.37 -11.53 -0.11
C ILE A 93 -1.27 -12.40 0.78
N GLU A 94 -2.47 -12.72 0.30
CA GLU A 94 -3.40 -13.61 1.01
C GLU A 94 -2.77 -14.99 1.24
N LYS A 95 -2.09 -15.56 0.23
CA LYS A 95 -1.43 -16.85 0.35
C LYS A 95 -0.39 -16.85 1.46
N GLU A 96 0.46 -15.83 1.51
CA GLU A 96 1.53 -15.70 2.50
C GLU A 96 0.96 -15.55 3.92
N VAL A 97 0.01 -14.63 4.11
CA VAL A 97 -0.60 -14.37 5.42
C VAL A 97 -1.38 -15.59 5.93
N ILE A 98 -2.17 -16.23 5.07
CA ILE A 98 -2.94 -17.41 5.44
C ILE A 98 -2.00 -18.57 5.79
N SER A 99 -0.95 -18.81 5.01
CA SER A 99 0.04 -19.85 5.31
C SER A 99 0.71 -19.61 6.66
N PHE A 100 1.18 -18.38 6.91
CA PHE A 100 1.83 -18.02 8.17
C PHE A 100 0.94 -18.28 9.39
N VAL A 101 -0.34 -17.88 9.33
CA VAL A 101 -1.28 -18.11 10.44
C VAL A 101 -1.63 -19.59 10.58
N LEU A 102 -1.74 -20.35 9.49
CA LEU A 102 -1.95 -21.79 9.55
C LEU A 102 -0.76 -22.48 10.22
N ASP A 103 0.47 -22.14 9.86
CA ASP A 103 1.67 -22.74 10.47
C ASP A 103 1.78 -22.38 11.95
N LYS A 104 1.54 -21.11 12.32
CA LYS A 104 1.53 -20.67 13.72
C LYS A 104 0.45 -21.34 14.58
N THR A 105 -0.64 -21.80 13.95
CA THR A 105 -1.73 -22.51 14.66
C THR A 105 -1.62 -24.02 14.57
N GLY A 106 -0.53 -24.56 14.00
CA GLY A 106 -0.38 -26.00 13.77
C GLY A 106 -1.46 -26.56 12.85
N TRP A 107 -1.84 -25.80 11.81
CA TRP A 107 -2.90 -26.12 10.85
C TRP A 107 -4.30 -26.27 11.46
N ASN A 108 -4.53 -25.69 12.65
CA ASN A 108 -5.86 -25.59 13.23
C ASN A 108 -6.70 -24.54 12.50
N ARG A 109 -7.42 -24.99 11.46
CA ARG A 109 -8.24 -24.13 10.57
C ARG A 109 -9.29 -23.31 11.32
N THR A 110 -9.88 -23.84 12.39
CA THR A 110 -10.86 -23.11 13.21
C THR A 110 -10.23 -21.98 14.01
N LYS A 111 -9.02 -22.18 14.56
CA LYS A 111 -8.28 -21.11 15.23
C LYS A 111 -7.76 -20.09 14.23
N ALA A 112 -7.22 -20.54 13.10
CA ALA A 112 -6.72 -19.68 12.03
C ALA A 112 -7.82 -18.75 11.48
N SER A 113 -9.03 -19.26 11.22
CA SER A 113 -10.14 -18.43 10.72
C SER A 113 -10.53 -17.33 11.71
N LYS A 114 -10.50 -17.63 13.02
CA LYS A 114 -10.76 -16.64 14.08
C LYS A 114 -9.68 -15.55 14.13
N ILE A 115 -8.40 -15.93 14.01
CA ILE A 115 -7.28 -14.98 14.00
C ILE A 115 -7.32 -14.09 12.76
N LEU A 116 -7.59 -14.67 11.59
CA LEU A 116 -7.71 -13.95 10.32
C LEU A 116 -9.01 -13.13 10.20
N LYS A 117 -9.92 -13.26 11.18
CA LYS A 117 -11.24 -12.59 11.19
C LYS A 117 -12.07 -12.83 9.92
N ILE A 118 -12.01 -14.05 9.39
CA ILE A 118 -12.81 -14.48 8.23
C ILE A 118 -13.69 -15.67 8.60
N SER A 119 -14.76 -15.89 7.82
CA SER A 119 -15.58 -17.08 8.01
C SER A 119 -14.74 -18.35 7.77
N TYR A 120 -15.05 -19.42 8.49
CA TYR A 120 -14.40 -20.71 8.29
C TYR A 120 -14.52 -21.18 6.83
N LYS A 121 -15.69 -20.98 6.21
CA LYS A 121 -15.95 -21.31 4.81
C LYS A 121 -15.05 -20.51 3.87
N THR A 122 -14.85 -19.22 4.12
CA THR A 122 -13.93 -18.36 3.35
C THR A 122 -12.50 -18.85 3.45
N LEU A 123 -12.04 -19.21 4.64
CA LEU A 123 -10.71 -19.77 4.83
C LEU A 123 -10.52 -21.04 4.00
N LEU A 124 -11.48 -21.96 4.02
CA LEU A 124 -11.41 -23.19 3.22
C LEU A 124 -11.31 -22.90 1.72
N TYR A 125 -12.13 -21.97 1.20
CA TYR A 125 -12.07 -21.57 -0.21
C TYR A 125 -10.72 -20.96 -0.60
N LYS A 126 -10.12 -20.17 0.29
CA LYS A 126 -8.81 -19.56 0.05
C LYS A 126 -7.69 -20.60 0.09
N ILE A 127 -7.74 -21.56 1.02
CA ILE A 127 -6.77 -22.67 1.08
C ILE A 127 -6.80 -23.49 -0.21
N SER A 128 -7.99 -23.87 -0.69
CA SER A 128 -8.12 -24.64 -1.94
C SER A 128 -7.82 -23.81 -3.18
N GLY A 129 -8.27 -22.55 -3.21
CA GLY A 129 -8.12 -21.68 -4.38
C GLY A 129 -6.70 -21.17 -4.60
N LEU A 130 -5.92 -21.00 -3.53
CA LEU A 130 -4.52 -20.54 -3.58
C LEU A 130 -3.50 -21.69 -3.51
N ASP A 131 -3.97 -22.94 -3.52
CA ASP A 131 -3.15 -24.16 -3.36
C ASP A 131 -2.17 -24.06 -2.18
N ILE A 132 -2.70 -23.77 -1.00
CA ILE A 132 -1.91 -23.63 0.23
C ILE A 132 -1.72 -25.03 0.83
N LYS A 133 -0.47 -25.50 0.89
CA LYS A 133 -0.09 -26.83 1.37
C LYS A 133 0.78 -26.73 2.62
N SER A 134 0.60 -27.67 3.55
CA SER A 134 1.48 -27.80 4.71
C SER A 134 2.85 -28.24 4.22
N GLN A 135 3.87 -27.41 4.48
CA GLN A 135 5.27 -27.77 4.21
C GLN A 135 5.84 -28.71 5.29
N HIS A 136 5.13 -28.91 6.39
CA HIS A 136 5.49 -29.86 7.44
C HIS A 136 4.63 -31.12 7.33
N LYS A 137 5.10 -32.09 6.53
CA LYS A 137 4.84 -33.51 6.78
C LYS A 137 5.79 -33.94 7.90
N LEU A 138 5.24 -34.19 9.09
CA LEU A 138 5.83 -35.15 10.03
C LEU A 138 5.26 -36.52 9.70
#